data_AF-A0A813KWB1-F1
#
_entry.id   AF-A0A813KWB1-F1
#
_cell.length_a   1.000
_cell.length_b   1.000
_cell.length_c   1.000
_cell.angle_alpha   90.00
_cell.angle_beta   90.00
_cell.angle_gamma   90.00
#
_symmetry.space_group_name_H-M   'P 1'
#
loop_
_entity.id
_entity.type
_entity.pdbx_description
1 polymer ?
#
loop_
_entity_poly.entity_id
_entity_poly.type
_entity_poly.pdbx_seq_one_letter_code
_entity_poly.pdbx_strand_id
1 'polypeptide(L)'
;MVSRLDHPTSGVLPVALGVEGSAAAHWLTAQFSGRLVRKEYVCLCEGPSLGAIGSVGNISTNLYTQELDGGRTARTEVSPEGREALTSYEVRRTTVLLLCYCC
;
A
#
# COMPACT_ATOMS: atom_id res chain seq x y z
N MET A 1 -3.25 -3.07 15.80
CA MET A 1 -3.78 -2.80 14.43
C MET A 1 -2.72 -3.21 13.42
N VAL A 2 -3.05 -4.03 12.42
CA VAL A 2 -2.07 -4.72 11.55
C VAL A 2 -1.82 -4.01 10.22
N SER A 3 -2.83 -3.32 9.70
CA SER A 3 -2.74 -2.47 8.50
C SER A 3 -3.62 -1.24 8.72
N ARG A 4 -3.34 -0.18 7.97
CA ARG A 4 -4.16 1.03 7.92
C ARG A 4 -4.61 1.30 6.49
N LEU A 5 -5.68 2.07 6.35
CA LEU A 5 -6.04 2.77 5.12
C LEU A 5 -5.96 4.27 5.42
N ASP A 6 -5.44 5.05 4.48
CA ASP A 6 -5.38 6.50 4.62
C ASP A 6 -6.79 7.09 4.61
N HIS A 7 -6.96 8.27 5.20
CA HIS A 7 -8.29 8.88 5.37
C HIS A 7 -9.15 8.98 4.10
N PRO A 8 -8.62 9.39 2.92
CA PRO A 8 -9.41 9.41 1.70
C PRO A 8 -9.49 8.04 0.99
N THR A 9 -8.78 7.02 1.47
CA THR A 9 -8.73 5.71 0.83
C THR A 9 -9.87 4.83 1.32
N SER A 10 -10.78 4.48 0.41
CA SER A 10 -11.79 3.45 0.65
C SER A 10 -11.25 2.05 0.38
N GLY A 11 -11.88 1.02 0.94
CA GLY A 11 -11.54 -0.36 0.61
C GLY A 11 -11.81 -1.35 1.75
N VAL A 12 -11.13 -2.48 1.68
CA VAL A 12 -11.24 -3.57 2.65
C VAL A 12 -10.18 -3.40 3.74
N LEU A 13 -10.61 -3.42 5.00
CA LEU A 13 -9.73 -3.37 6.17
C LEU A 13 -9.98 -4.61 7.05
N PRO A 14 -9.09 -5.62 7.03
CA PRO A 14 -9.22 -6.77 7.90
C PRO A 14 -9.02 -6.39 9.37
N VAL A 15 -9.90 -6.91 10.23
CA VAL A 15 -9.84 -6.71 11.69
C VAL A 15 -9.88 -8.06 12.37
N ALA A 16 -8.89 -8.34 13.23
CA ALA A 16 -8.90 -9.52 14.08
C ALA A 16 -9.91 -9.32 15.22
N LEU A 17 -10.76 -10.31 15.45
CA LEU A 17 -11.71 -10.31 16.56
C LEU A 17 -11.04 -10.82 17.84
N GLY A 18 -11.39 -10.23 18.98
CA GLY A 18 -10.87 -10.59 20.29
C GLY A 18 -10.01 -9.50 20.93
N VAL A 19 -9.42 -9.82 22.08
CA VAL A 19 -8.53 -8.90 22.80
C VAL A 19 -7.21 -8.70 22.06
N GLU A 20 -6.53 -7.59 22.36
CA GLU A 20 -5.15 -7.37 21.92
C GLU A 20 -4.24 -8.52 22.39
N GLY A 21 -3.32 -8.96 21.53
CA GLY A 21 -2.46 -10.11 21.81
C GLY A 21 -3.14 -11.48 21.72
N SER A 22 -4.41 -11.56 21.31
CA SER A 22 -5.07 -12.83 21.03
C SER A 22 -4.39 -13.61 19.89
N ALA A 23 -4.62 -14.92 19.83
CA ALA A 23 -4.09 -15.77 18.77
C ALA A 23 -4.51 -15.29 17.37
N ALA A 24 -5.75 -14.82 17.21
CA ALA A 24 -6.25 -14.24 15.96
C ALA A 24 -5.49 -12.96 15.57
N ALA A 25 -5.20 -12.08 16.55
CA ALA A 25 -4.41 -10.87 16.32
C ALA A 25 -2.97 -11.20 15.92
N HIS A 26 -2.30 -12.12 16.61
CA HIS A 26 -0.95 -12.55 16.26
C HIS A 26 -0.87 -13.24 14.90
N TRP A 27 -1.84 -14.10 14.59
CA TRP A 27 -1.92 -14.75 13.29
C TRP A 27 -2.05 -13.70 12.17
N LEU A 28 -2.98 -12.75 12.31
CA LEU A 28 -3.16 -11.69 11.32
C LEU A 28 -1.89 -10.84 11.16
N THR A 29 -1.24 -10.44 12.26
CA THR A 29 0.04 -9.72 12.24
C THR A 29 1.10 -10.49 11.47
N ALA A 30 1.27 -11.79 11.74
CA ALA A 30 2.26 -12.62 11.09
C ALA A 30 2.03 -12.71 9.57
N GLN A 31 0.78 -12.81 9.10
CA GLN A 31 0.48 -12.82 7.67
C GLN A 31 0.94 -11.53 6.96
N PHE A 32 0.71 -10.37 7.58
CA PHE A 32 1.13 -9.08 7.02
C PHE A 32 2.66 -8.88 7.11
N SER A 33 3.27 -9.17 8.26
CA SER A 33 4.73 -9.06 8.44
C SER A 33 5.50 -10.01 7.53
N GLY A 34 4.93 -11.18 7.23
CA GLY A 34 5.52 -12.16 6.31
C GLY A 34 5.24 -11.91 4.83
N ARG A 35 4.59 -10.78 4.46
CA ARG A 35 4.19 -10.48 3.06
C ARG A 35 3.33 -11.58 2.41
N LEU A 36 2.52 -12.28 3.22
CA LEU A 36 1.64 -13.37 2.75
C LEU A 36 0.24 -12.88 2.33
N VAL A 37 -0.03 -11.59 2.52
CA VAL A 37 -1.30 -10.95 2.14
C VAL A 37 -1.14 -10.22 0.80
N ARG A 38 -1.96 -10.60 -0.18
CA ARG A 38 -2.10 -9.89 -1.45
C ARG A 38 -3.10 -8.75 -1.29
N LYS A 39 -2.67 -7.53 -1.62
CA LYS A 39 -3.54 -6.34 -1.65
C LYS A 39 -3.65 -5.85 -3.08
N GLU A 40 -4.86 -5.45 -3.44
CA GLU A 40 -5.16 -4.94 -4.77
C GLU A 40 -5.95 -3.64 -4.62
N TYR A 41 -5.50 -2.61 -5.32
CA TYR A 41 -6.11 -1.30 -5.27
C TYR A 41 -6.57 -0.89 -6.67
N VAL A 42 -7.49 0.07 -6.67
CA VAL A 42 -7.90 0.77 -7.87
C VAL A 42 -7.74 2.25 -7.61
N CYS A 43 -7.12 2.94 -8.55
CA CYS A 43 -6.97 4.39 -8.51
C CYS A 43 -7.33 4.97 -9.87
N LEU A 44 -7.26 6.30 -9.96
CA LEU A 44 -7.17 7.06 -11.18
C LEU A 44 -5.92 7.92 -11.04
N CYS A 45 -4.94 7.75 -11.93
CA CYS A 45 -3.74 8.59 -11.95
C CYS A 45 -3.89 9.72 -12.96
N GLU A 46 -3.27 10.85 -12.66
CA GLU A 46 -3.08 11.96 -13.60
C GLU A 46 -1.74 11.82 -14.33
N GLY A 47 -1.62 12.48 -15.50
CA GLY A 47 -0.41 12.51 -16.31
C GLY A 47 -0.46 11.65 -17.58
N PRO A 48 0.69 11.45 -18.25
CA PRO A 48 0.78 10.60 -19.43
C PRO A 48 0.37 9.16 -19.14
N SER A 49 -0.20 8.47 -20.14
CA SER A 49 -0.55 7.06 -19.98
C SER A 49 0.69 6.21 -19.66
N LEU A 50 0.57 5.28 -18.72
CA LEU A 50 1.61 4.30 -18.39
C LEU A 50 1.75 3.18 -19.44
N GLY A 51 0.93 3.21 -20.49
CA GLY A 51 0.94 2.22 -21.57
C GLY A 51 -0.42 2.07 -22.26
N ALA A 52 -0.59 0.98 -23.01
CA ALA A 52 -1.89 0.58 -23.52
C ALA A 52 -2.69 -0.15 -22.42
N ILE A 53 -4.00 -0.32 -22.62
CA ILE A 53 -4.80 -1.16 -21.72
C ILE A 53 -4.23 -2.58 -21.72
N GLY A 54 -4.05 -3.15 -20.53
CA GLY A 54 -3.41 -4.44 -20.29
C GLY A 54 -1.89 -4.37 -20.09
N SER A 55 -1.26 -3.21 -20.30
CA SER A 55 0.16 -3.03 -19.98
C SER A 55 0.40 -3.21 -18.49
N VAL A 56 1.45 -3.95 -18.15
CA VAL A 56 1.90 -4.19 -16.77
C VAL A 56 3.26 -3.55 -16.53
N GLY A 57 3.53 -3.15 -15.30
CA GLY A 57 4.82 -2.62 -14.90
C GLY A 57 5.07 -2.73 -13.40
N ASN A 58 6.31 -2.42 -13.00
CA ASN A 58 6.73 -2.41 -11.61
C ASN A 58 7.45 -1.10 -11.30
N ILE A 59 7.18 -0.55 -10.13
CA ILE A 59 7.85 0.61 -9.55
C ILE A 59 8.57 0.12 -8.30
N SER A 60 9.89 0.22 -8.29
CA SER A 60 10.74 -0.23 -7.19
C SER A 60 11.61 0.93 -6.75
N THR A 61 11.17 1.66 -5.73
CA THR A 61 11.85 2.86 -5.23
C THR A 61 11.74 2.93 -3.72
N ASN A 62 12.82 3.33 -3.05
CA ASN A 62 12.83 3.49 -1.60
C ASN A 62 11.98 4.70 -1.18
N LEU A 63 11.18 4.51 -0.12
CA LEU A 63 10.30 5.53 0.43
C LEU A 63 10.70 5.88 1.86
N TYR A 64 10.89 7.18 2.10
CA TYR A 64 11.12 7.73 3.44
C TYR A 64 9.85 8.44 3.90
N THR A 65 9.42 8.16 5.13
CA THR A 65 8.23 8.77 5.73
C THR A 65 8.66 9.59 6.94
N GLN A 66 8.31 10.88 6.92
CA GLN A 66 8.51 11.81 8.02
C GLN A 66 7.17 12.10 8.70
N GLU A 67 7.14 11.97 10.02
CA GLU A 67 6.02 12.45 10.83
C GLU A 67 6.15 13.96 11.05
N LEU A 68 5.07 14.68 10.80
CA LEU A 68 4.93 16.12 10.96
C LEU A 68 3.88 16.41 12.03
N ASP A 69 3.89 17.64 12.57
CA ASP A 69 2.88 18.13 13.54
C ASP A 69 2.63 17.20 14.74
N GLY A 70 3.69 16.56 15.26
CA GLY A 70 3.60 15.62 16.38
C GLY A 70 2.87 14.31 16.02
N GLY A 71 2.97 13.85 14.77
CA GLY A 71 2.43 12.56 14.32
C GLY A 71 1.00 12.62 13.78
N ARG A 72 0.43 13.82 13.64
CA ARG A 72 -0.91 14.01 13.05
C ARG A 72 -0.92 13.87 11.54
N THR A 73 0.19 14.23 10.92
CA THR A 73 0.40 14.21 9.49
C THR A 73 1.67 13.43 9.21
N ALA A 74 1.67 12.67 8.12
CA ALA A 74 2.85 11.99 7.63
C ALA A 74 3.06 12.41 6.18
N ARG A 75 4.30 12.70 5.82
CA ARG A 75 4.71 12.95 4.44
C ARG A 75 5.66 11.84 4.02
N THR A 76 5.39 11.24 2.87
CA THR A 76 6.24 10.21 2.28
C THR A 76 6.83 10.74 0.97
N GLU A 77 8.11 10.49 0.76
CA GLU A 77 8.82 10.87 -0.46
C GLU A 77 9.84 9.80 -0.87
N VAL A 78 10.28 9.86 -2.13
CA VAL A 78 11.33 8.97 -2.65
C VAL A 78 12.67 9.42 -2.10
N SER A 79 13.39 8.53 -1.42
CA SER A 79 14.71 8.81 -0.86
C SER A 79 15.56 7.53 -0.84
N PRO A 80 16.85 7.59 -1.21
CA PRO A 80 17.76 6.46 -1.12
C PRO A 80 17.86 5.84 0.29
N GLU A 81 17.74 6.67 1.33
CA GLU A 81 17.77 6.30 2.74
C GLU A 81 16.42 5.74 3.25
N GLY A 82 15.40 5.74 2.39
CA GLY A 82 14.08 5.19 2.67
C GLY A 82 14.07 3.66 2.77
N ARG A 83 12.90 3.12 3.14
CA ARG A 83 12.65 1.68 3.13
C ARG A 83 12.33 1.22 1.73
N GLU A 84 12.77 0.02 1.37
CA GLU A 84 12.42 -0.60 0.10
C GLU A 84 10.90 -0.69 -0.06
N ALA A 85 10.39 -0.20 -1.20
CA ALA A 85 9.00 -0.34 -1.57
C ALA A 85 8.90 -0.82 -3.02
N LEU A 86 7.97 -1.75 -3.24
CA LEU A 86 7.64 -2.29 -4.54
C LEU A 86 6.17 -2.02 -4.82
N THR A 87 5.82 -1.75 -6.07
CA THR A 87 4.43 -1.60 -6.52
C THR A 87 4.32 -2.09 -7.94
N SER A 88 3.55 -3.16 -8.14
CA SER A 88 3.17 -3.60 -9.48
C SER A 88 1.94 -2.82 -9.95
N TYR A 89 1.72 -2.75 -11.26
CA TYR A 89 0.51 -2.15 -11.80
C TYR A 89 0.07 -2.81 -13.11
N GLU A 90 -1.21 -2.63 -13.44
CA GLU A 90 -1.81 -3.04 -14.70
C GLU A 90 -2.75 -1.93 -15.18
N VAL A 91 -2.50 -1.39 -16.38
CA VAL A 91 -3.35 -0.35 -16.96
C VAL A 91 -4.70 -0.95 -17.36
N ARG A 92 -5.74 -0.77 -16.54
CA ARG A 92 -7.07 -1.34 -16.84
C ARG A 92 -7.88 -0.50 -17.81
N ARG A 93 -7.73 0.82 -17.77
CA ARG A 93 -8.38 1.80 -18.65
C ARG A 93 -7.42 2.97 -18.88
N THR A 94 -7.74 3.88 -19.81
CA THR A 94 -7.04 5.18 -19.97
C THR A 94 -7.12 6.06 -18.69
N THR A 95 -7.85 5.58 -17.69
CA THR A 95 -7.81 5.90 -16.26
C THR A 95 -7.01 4.81 -15.52
N VAL A 96 -5.80 5.14 -15.06
CA VAL A 96 -4.77 4.19 -14.56
C VAL A 96 -5.20 3.48 -13.27
N LEU A 97 -5.10 2.14 -13.25
CA LEU A 97 -5.42 1.27 -12.11
C LEU A 97 -4.13 0.68 -11.50
N LEU A 98 -3.80 1.01 -10.25
CA LEU A 98 -2.59 0.53 -9.57
C LEU A 98 -2.88 -0.70 -8.70
N LEU A 99 -2.32 -1.85 -9.08
CA LEU A 99 -2.30 -3.07 -8.25
C LEU A 99 -1.17 -2.98 -7.21
N CYS A 100 -1.34 -2.13 -6.19
CA CYS A 100 -0.28 -1.88 -5.22
C CYS A 100 0.01 -3.08 -4.30
N TYR A 101 1.12 -3.76 -4.56
CA TYR A 101 1.75 -4.71 -3.63
C TYR A 101 2.73 -3.98 -2.70
N CYS A 102 2.22 -3.22 -1.72
CA CYS A 102 3.10 -2.72 -0.65
C CYS A 102 3.61 -3.90 0.19
N CYS A 103 4.85 -4.29 -0.11
CA CYS A 103 5.71 -5.20 0.64
C CYS A 103 6.18 -4.62 1.97
#